data_AF-A0A7I8KDE3-F1
#
_entry.id   AF-A0A7I8KDE3-F1
#
_cell.length_a   1.000
_cell.length_b   1.000
_cell.length_c   1.000
_cell.angle_alpha   90.00
_cell.angle_beta   90.00
_cell.angle_gamma   90.00
#
_symmetry.space_group_name_H-M   'P 1'
#
loop_
_entity.id
_entity.type
_entity.pdbx_description
1 polymer ?
#
loop_
_entity_poly.entity_id
_entity_poly.type
_entity_poly.pdbx_seq_one_letter_code
_entity_poly.pdbx_strand_id
1 'polypeptide(L)'
;MKGTLRHFSLIPPGGGGMLAHAVAHVASAIKMRESGTSGKGIESVISGVERLIAAGKLAEAADALERGVSGTEAAGAVNEWVRLARDRAITEQALTLLQAYATSISLT
;
A
#
# COMPACT_ATOMS: atom_id res chain seq x y z
N MET A 1 15.63 -20.26 -17.26
CA MET A 1 15.88 -19.83 -15.86
C MET A 1 14.71 -18.95 -15.41
N LYS A 2 13.64 -19.51 -14.83
CA LYS A 2 12.37 -18.80 -14.54
C LYS A 2 11.93 -18.89 -13.07
N GLY A 3 12.81 -19.30 -12.15
CA GLY A 3 12.41 -19.73 -10.80
C GLY A 3 12.87 -18.88 -9.60
N THR A 4 13.93 -18.07 -9.70
CA THR A 4 14.73 -17.77 -8.48
C THR A 4 14.89 -16.29 -8.11
N LEU A 5 13.89 -15.44 -8.38
CA LEU A 5 13.87 -14.07 -7.84
C LEU A 5 12.69 -13.78 -6.89
N ARG A 6 11.77 -14.73 -6.73
CA ARG A 6 10.57 -14.57 -5.89
C ARG A 6 10.81 -14.79 -4.39
N HIS A 7 12.07 -15.00 -3.98
CA HIS A 7 12.45 -15.40 -2.62
C HIS A 7 13.17 -14.33 -1.79
N PHE A 8 13.39 -13.12 -2.33
CA PHE A 8 14.15 -12.07 -1.62
C PHE A 8 13.33 -10.87 -1.14
N SER A 9 12.01 -10.99 -1.06
CA SER A 9 11.25 -10.03 -0.27
C SER A 9 10.08 -10.71 0.42
N LEU A 10 9.85 -10.31 1.66
CA LEU A 10 8.91 -10.83 2.66
C LEU A 10 7.43 -10.71 2.24
N ILE A 11 7.08 -11.19 1.06
CA ILE A 11 5.78 -10.95 0.43
C ILE A 11 5.16 -12.31 0.07
N PRO A 12 4.16 -12.78 0.83
CA PRO A 12 3.43 -14.00 0.49
C PRO A 12 2.74 -13.88 -0.88
N PRO A 13 2.52 -15.02 -1.57
CA PRO A 13 1.88 -15.07 -2.89
C PRO A 13 0.40 -14.69 -2.77
N GLY A 14 0.13 -13.38 -2.81
CA GLY A 14 -1.19 -12.84 -2.57
C GLY A 14 -1.14 -11.37 -2.16
N GLY A 15 -0.53 -10.52 -2.99
CA GLY A 15 -0.76 -9.07 -3.12
C GLY A 15 -0.56 -8.11 -1.93
N GLY A 16 -0.83 -8.50 -0.69
CA GLY A 16 -0.97 -7.57 0.44
C GLY A 16 0.23 -7.44 1.38
N GLY A 17 1.03 -8.50 1.56
CA GLY A 17 2.20 -8.52 2.46
C GLY A 17 2.05 -7.80 3.81
N MET A 18 3.16 -7.34 4.39
CA MET A 18 3.19 -6.55 5.63
C MET A 18 2.35 -5.26 5.57
N LEU A 19 2.09 -4.73 4.37
CA LEU A 19 1.32 -3.50 4.20
C LEU A 19 -0.17 -3.70 4.43
N ALA A 20 -0.75 -4.84 4.07
CA ALA A 20 -2.14 -5.19 4.38
C ALA A 20 -2.33 -5.38 5.90
N HIS A 21 -1.36 -6.02 6.58
CA HIS A 21 -1.38 -6.06 8.05
C HIS A 21 -1.23 -4.68 8.67
N ALA A 22 -0.39 -3.82 8.11
CA ALA A 22 -0.26 -2.45 8.58
C ALA A 22 -1.53 -1.61 8.32
N VAL A 23 -2.27 -1.84 7.22
CA VAL A 23 -3.61 -1.25 7.01
C VAL A 23 -4.59 -1.72 8.06
N ALA A 24 -4.63 -3.01 8.40
CA ALA A 24 -5.50 -3.51 9.47
C ALA A 24 -5.14 -2.87 10.83
N HIS A 25 -3.86 -2.64 11.08
CA HIS A 25 -3.37 -1.97 12.29
C HIS A 25 -3.77 -0.49 12.33
N VAL A 26 -3.66 0.20 11.19
CA VAL A 26 -4.12 1.58 11.01
C VAL A 26 -5.64 1.66 11.16
N ALA A 27 -6.41 0.78 10.51
CA ALA A 27 -7.85 0.72 10.63
C ALA A 27 -8.31 0.51 12.09
N SER A 28 -7.60 -0.34 12.84
CA SER A 28 -7.83 -0.52 14.28
C SER A 28 -7.52 0.75 15.09
N ALA A 29 -6.40 1.42 14.80
CA ALA A 29 -6.02 2.66 15.46
C ALA A 29 -6.99 3.82 15.18
N ILE A 30 -7.52 3.91 13.95
CA ILE A 30 -8.50 4.93 13.58
C ILE A 30 -9.85 4.65 14.25
N LYS A 31 -10.30 3.39 14.23
CA LYS A 31 -11.54 2.96 14.90
C LYS A 31 -11.52 3.21 16.40
N MET A 32 -10.35 3.13 17.05
CA MET A 32 -10.18 3.43 18.47
C MET A 32 -10.24 4.94 18.78
N ARG A 33 -9.82 5.79 17.84
CA ARG A 33 -9.85 7.27 17.98
C ARG A 33 -11.19 7.90 17.60
N GLU A 34 -11.97 7.30 16.70
CA GLU A 34 -13.22 7.88 16.17
C GLU A 34 -14.51 7.42 16.89
N SER A 35 -14.45 6.94 18.13
CA SER A 35 -15.59 6.42 18.89
C SER A 35 -16.75 7.42 19.17
N GLY A 36 -16.70 8.64 18.62
CA GLY A 36 -17.74 9.67 18.77
C GLY A 36 -18.24 10.37 17.49
N THR A 37 -17.62 10.20 16.32
CA THR A 37 -17.92 11.09 15.16
C THR A 37 -18.15 10.30 13.88
N SER A 38 -19.42 9.98 13.60
CA SER A 38 -19.93 9.55 12.27
C SER A 38 -19.02 8.61 11.46
N GLY A 39 -18.76 7.40 11.98
CA GLY A 39 -17.85 6.38 11.41
C GLY A 39 -18.21 5.78 10.03
N LYS A 40 -18.97 6.49 9.17
CA LYS A 40 -19.33 6.04 7.82
C LYS A 40 -18.31 6.51 6.76
N GLY A 41 -17.57 7.59 7.03
CA GLY A 41 -16.58 8.14 6.10
C GLY A 41 -15.29 7.32 6.04
N ILE A 42 -14.71 7.01 7.20
CA ILE A 42 -13.43 6.31 7.26
C ILE A 42 -13.48 4.88 6.75
N GLU A 43 -14.54 4.13 7.07
CA GLU A 43 -14.68 2.73 6.64
C GLU A 43 -14.72 2.63 5.10
N SER A 44 -15.35 3.62 4.44
CA SER A 44 -15.35 3.74 2.99
C SER A 44 -13.96 4.05 2.42
N VAL A 45 -13.16 4.86 3.13
CA VAL A 45 -11.77 5.16 2.76
C VAL A 45 -10.92 3.89 2.86
N ILE A 46 -11.01 3.16 3.98
CA ILE A 46 -10.25 1.93 4.20
C ILE A 46 -10.61 0.86 3.16
N SER A 47 -11.91 0.64 2.91
CA SER A 47 -12.38 -0.27 1.86
C SER A 47 -11.85 0.12 0.46
N GLY A 48 -11.71 1.42 0.18
CA GLY A 48 -11.12 1.92 -1.05
C GLY A 48 -9.62 1.63 -1.14
N VAL A 49 -8.90 1.86 -0.05
CA VAL A 49 -7.46 1.60 0.08
C VAL A 49 -7.15 0.11 -0.09
N GLU A 50 -7.93 -0.77 0.52
CA GLU A 50 -7.79 -2.23 0.37
C GLU A 50 -7.94 -2.68 -1.09
N ARG A 51 -8.93 -2.15 -1.82
CA ARG A 51 -9.09 -2.43 -3.26
C ARG A 51 -7.90 -1.97 -4.07
N LEU A 52 -7.33 -0.81 -3.76
CA LEU A 52 -6.16 -0.27 -4.47
C LEU A 52 -4.90 -1.11 -4.20
N ILE A 53 -4.71 -1.58 -2.97
CA ILE A 53 -3.63 -2.50 -2.61
C ILE A 53 -3.80 -3.83 -3.35
N ALA A 54 -5.02 -4.38 -3.39
CA ALA A 54 -5.31 -5.61 -4.13
C ALA A 54 -5.02 -5.47 -5.63
N ALA A 55 -5.18 -4.27 -6.19
CA ALA A 55 -4.84 -3.95 -7.57
C ALA A 55 -3.34 -3.61 -7.79
N GLY A 56 -2.49 -3.66 -6.76
CA GLY A 56 -1.08 -3.26 -6.83
C GLY A 56 -0.84 -1.76 -6.96
N LYS A 57 -1.87 -0.94 -6.77
CA LYS A 57 -1.84 0.52 -6.93
C LYS A 57 -1.44 1.21 -5.63
N LEU A 58 -0.23 0.94 -5.14
CA LEU A 58 0.22 1.40 -3.83
C LEU A 58 0.30 2.93 -3.69
N ALA A 59 0.70 3.65 -4.74
CA ALA A 59 0.71 5.12 -4.73
C ALA A 59 -0.71 5.70 -4.62
N GLU A 60 -1.66 5.16 -5.39
CA GLU A 60 -3.06 5.58 -5.32
C GLU A 60 -3.69 5.24 -3.95
N ALA A 61 -3.30 4.10 -3.36
CA ALA A 61 -3.74 3.69 -2.03
C ALA A 61 -3.23 4.65 -0.94
N ALA A 62 -1.96 5.06 -1.01
CA ALA A 62 -1.35 6.05 -0.13
C ALA A 62 -2.08 7.39 -0.20
N ASP A 63 -2.33 7.87 -1.42
CA ASP A 63 -3.03 9.12 -1.69
C ASP A 63 -4.49 9.11 -1.22
N ALA A 64 -5.20 7.99 -1.43
CA ALA A 64 -6.58 7.83 -0.99
C ALA A 64 -6.68 7.84 0.54
N LEU A 65 -5.74 7.19 1.24
CA LEU A 65 -5.71 7.16 2.69
C LEU A 65 -5.37 8.53 3.27
N GLU A 66 -4.31 9.19 2.77
CA GLU A 66 -3.85 10.51 3.23
C GLU A 66 -4.95 11.57 3.10
N ARG A 67 -5.66 11.59 1.96
CA ARG A 67 -6.82 12.48 1.77
C ARG A 67 -7.99 12.11 2.67
N GLY A 68 -8.27 10.82 2.81
CA GLY A 68 -9.42 10.32 3.57
C GLY A 68 -9.34 10.58 5.08
N VAL A 69 -8.13 10.75 5.63
CA VAL A 69 -7.92 11.10 7.04
C VAL A 69 -7.51 12.56 7.25
N SER A 70 -7.42 13.36 6.19
CA SER A 70 -6.97 14.74 6.28
C SER A 70 -7.89 15.57 7.20
N GLY A 71 -7.31 16.31 8.14
CA GLY A 71 -8.07 17.10 9.13
C GLY A 71 -8.66 16.29 10.28
N THR A 72 -8.42 14.97 10.34
CA THR A 72 -8.84 14.11 11.46
C THR A 72 -7.65 13.79 12.38
N GLU A 73 -7.93 13.31 13.59
CA GLU A 73 -6.88 12.81 14.49
C GLU A 73 -6.15 11.57 13.94
N ALA A 74 -6.74 10.88 12.96
CA ALA A 74 -6.15 9.72 12.30
C ALA A 74 -4.99 10.07 11.37
N ALA A 75 -4.86 11.33 10.94
CA ALA A 75 -3.80 11.77 10.03
C ALA A 75 -2.38 11.38 10.54
N GLY A 76 -2.13 11.54 11.84
CA GLY A 76 -0.84 11.17 12.43
C GLY A 76 -0.56 9.66 12.39
N ALA A 77 -1.60 8.83 12.52
CA ALA A 77 -1.47 7.38 12.56
C ALA A 77 -1.17 6.77 11.18
N VAL A 78 -1.58 7.42 10.08
CA VAL A 78 -1.39 6.88 8.72
C VAL A 78 -0.09 7.33 8.07
N ASN A 79 0.55 8.41 8.54
CA ASN A 79 1.68 9.05 7.86
C ASN A 79 2.82 8.08 7.54
N GLU A 80 3.21 7.24 8.50
CA GLU A 80 4.29 6.28 8.27
C GLU A 80 3.89 5.21 7.25
N TRP A 81 2.64 4.76 7.28
CA TRP A 81 2.13 3.83 6.29
C TRP A 81 2.11 4.44 4.88
N VAL A 82 1.64 5.68 4.74
CA VAL A 82 1.61 6.42 3.47
C VAL A 82 3.02 6.57 2.90
N ARG A 83 4.00 6.92 3.74
CA ARG A 83 5.41 7.02 3.36
C ARG A 83 5.94 5.69 2.81
N LEU A 84 5.76 4.60 3.55
CA LEU A 84 6.21 3.26 3.16
C LEU A 84 5.53 2.76 1.88
N ALA A 85 4.23 3.04 1.70
CA ALA A 85 3.50 2.67 0.51
C ALA A 85 4.02 3.40 -0.75
N ARG A 86 4.37 4.69 -0.64
CA ARG A 86 4.98 5.48 -1.71
C ARG A 86 6.39 4.99 -2.05
N ASP A 87 7.25 4.78 -1.03
CA ASP A 87 8.61 4.27 -1.22
C ASP A 87 8.61 2.92 -1.95
N ARG A 88 7.67 2.04 -1.58
CA ARG A 88 7.50 0.76 -2.25
C ARG A 88 7.00 0.90 -3.69
N ALA A 89 6.04 1.78 -3.95
CA ALA A 89 5.55 2.03 -5.31
C ALA A 89 6.69 2.46 -6.25
N ILE A 90 7.58 3.36 -5.78
CA ILE A 90 8.76 3.79 -6.53
C ILE A 90 9.71 2.62 -6.80
N THR A 91 9.95 1.79 -5.78
CA THR A 91 10.83 0.62 -5.90
C THR A 91 10.29 -0.40 -6.91
N GLU A 92 8.98 -0.65 -6.90
CA GLU A 92 8.32 -1.57 -7.85
C GLU A 92 8.36 -1.03 -9.28
N GLN A 93 8.20 0.29 -9.48
CA GLN A 93 8.37 0.93 -10.79
C GLN A 93 9.82 0.82 -11.31
N ALA A 94 10.82 1.10 -10.46
CA ALA A 94 12.22 0.99 -10.82
C ALA A 94 12.60 -0.47 -11.21
N LEU A 95 12.10 -1.45 -10.45
CA LEU A 95 12.30 -2.87 -10.77
C LEU A 95 11.69 -3.24 -12.13
N THR A 96 10.49 -2.76 -12.43
CA THR A 96 9.81 -3.02 -13.71
C THR A 96 10.63 -2.49 -14.88
N LEU A 97 11.19 -1.29 -14.75
CA LEU A 97 12.06 -0.69 -15.76
C LEU A 97 13.34 -1.53 -15.98
N LEU A 98 14.01 -1.93 -14.90
CA LEU A 98 15.22 -2.75 -14.98
C LEU A 98 14.95 -4.13 -15.63
N GLN A 99 13.81 -4.74 -15.32
CA GLN A 99 13.40 -6.01 -15.93
C GLN A 99 13.07 -5.86 -17.41
N ALA A 100 12.38 -4.78 -17.80
CA ALA A 100 12.10 -4.48 -19.19
C ALA A 100 13.41 -4.31 -19.99
N TYR A 101 14.38 -3.59 -19.44
CA TYR A 101 15.70 -3.39 -20.05
C TYR A 101 16.50 -4.70 -20.17
N ALA A 102 16.56 -5.50 -19.10
CA ALA A 102 17.23 -6.80 -19.15
C ALA A 102 16.59 -7.73 -20.19
N THR A 103 15.26 -7.69 -20.33
CA THR A 103 14.52 -8.48 -21.32
C THR A 103 14.79 -8.00 -22.74
N SER A 104 14.85 -6.69 -22.99
CA SER A 104 15.13 -6.16 -24.33
C SER A 104 16.53 -6.49 -24.81
N ILE A 105 17.54 -6.44 -23.91
CA ILE A 105 18.90 -6.85 -24.26
C ILE A 105 18.98 -8.36 -24.49
N SER A 106 18.32 -9.17 -23.67
CA SER A 106 18.36 -10.64 -23.81
C SER A 106 17.67 -11.15 -25.09
N LEU A 107 16.83 -10.34 -25.73
CA LEU A 107 16.18 -10.66 -27.01
C LEU A 107 17.00 -10.24 -28.24
N THR A 108 18.10 -9.50 -28.04
CA THR A 108 19.04 -9.07 -29.08
C THR A 108 20.23 -10.03 -29.14
#